data_AF-A0A520KHM8-F1
#
_entry.id   AF-A0A520KHM8-F1
#
_cell.length_a   1.000
_cell.length_b   1.000
_cell.length_c   1.000
_cell.angle_alpha   90.00
_cell.angle_beta   90.00
_cell.angle_gamma   90.00
#
_symmetry.space_group_name_H-M   'P 1'
#
loop_
_entity.id
_entity.type
_entity.pdbx_description
1 polymer ?
#
loop_
_entity_poly.entity_id
_entity_poly.type
_entity_poly.pdbx_seq_one_letter_code
_entity_poly.pdbx_strand_id
1 'polypeptide(L)'
;MIEKKIALPPFPIYGRIPNFKGADKAAEKIRLLKEYLNSKVILCNPDSPQRPIREIILKDGKLLIVATPRLSKGFMLIEKSSNPYYDSTIRGILEKGKLVKPGDYEIDLFIAGSVAVTPKGYRLGKGKGFSDIEYKIWKDYMNENLIKITSVHDIQVVDYVPVDEWDVPMDVILTPTRIIWSDKSEAKRSILY
;
A
#
# COMPACT_ATOMS: atom_id res chain seq x y z
N MET A 1 -16.46 1.95 11.95
CA MET A 1 -16.46 0.79 11.00
C MET A 1 -17.33 -0.37 11.47
N ILE A 2 -17.25 -0.77 12.76
CA ILE A 2 -18.05 -1.88 13.33
C ILE A 2 -19.55 -1.57 13.29
N GLU A 3 -19.97 -0.42 13.84
CA GLU A 3 -21.39 0.00 13.87
C GLU A 3 -22.02 0.05 12.48
N LYS A 4 -21.25 0.54 11.50
CA LYS A 4 -21.66 0.63 10.09
C LYS A 4 -21.58 -0.71 9.34
N LYS A 5 -21.20 -1.82 9.99
CA LYS A 5 -21.03 -3.17 9.41
C LYS A 5 -20.10 -3.21 8.18
N ILE A 6 -19.06 -2.38 8.21
CA ILE A 6 -18.06 -2.26 7.12
C ILE A 6 -16.82 -3.09 7.41
N ALA A 7 -16.46 -3.26 8.69
CA ALA A 7 -15.23 -3.94 9.08
C ALA A 7 -15.27 -5.43 8.67
N LEU A 8 -14.15 -5.92 8.14
CA LEU A 8 -13.94 -7.33 7.81
C LEU A 8 -12.83 -7.93 8.69
N PRO A 9 -12.77 -9.28 8.79
CA PRO A 9 -11.62 -9.95 9.38
C PRO A 9 -10.28 -9.49 8.76
N PRO A 10 -9.20 -9.49 9.55
CA PRO A 10 -9.11 -10.08 10.88
C PRO A 10 -9.57 -9.12 12.00
N PHE A 11 -10.34 -9.63 12.97
CA PHE A 11 -10.72 -8.91 14.20
C PHE A 11 -9.71 -9.17 15.35
N PRO A 12 -9.68 -8.34 16.41
CA PRO A 12 -10.30 -7.00 16.52
C PRO A 12 -9.65 -6.00 15.55
N ILE A 13 -10.34 -4.91 15.22
CA ILE A 13 -9.78 -3.88 14.29
C ILE A 13 -8.76 -2.94 14.93
N TYR A 14 -8.63 -2.96 16.26
CA TYR A 14 -7.68 -2.13 17.01
C TYR A 14 -6.24 -2.67 16.90
N GLY A 15 -5.26 -1.78 16.93
CA GLY A 15 -3.83 -2.14 16.85
C GLY A 15 -3.39 -2.68 15.48
N ARG A 16 -4.20 -2.47 14.43
CA ARG A 16 -3.92 -2.89 13.06
C ARG A 16 -4.54 -1.91 12.06
N ILE A 17 -4.19 -2.07 10.79
CA ILE A 17 -4.91 -1.42 9.70
C ILE A 17 -6.24 -2.19 9.49
N PRO A 18 -7.42 -1.56 9.67
CA PRO A 18 -8.70 -2.24 9.57
C PRO A 18 -8.97 -2.73 8.14
N ASN A 19 -9.42 -3.98 8.00
CA ASN A 19 -9.95 -4.47 6.73
C ASN A 19 -11.41 -4.03 6.55
N PHE A 20 -11.87 -3.90 5.31
CA PHE A 20 -13.18 -3.32 5.01
C PHE A 20 -13.87 -3.93 3.80
N LYS A 21 -15.21 -3.91 3.83
CA LYS A 21 -16.05 -4.26 2.69
C LYS A 21 -15.78 -3.28 1.54
N GLY A 22 -15.44 -3.81 0.36
CA GLY A 22 -15.07 -3.01 -0.81
C GLY A 22 -13.56 -2.77 -0.98
N ALA A 23 -12.70 -3.42 -0.20
CA ALA A 23 -11.24 -3.35 -0.39
C ALA A 23 -10.80 -3.82 -1.79
N ASP A 24 -11.48 -4.81 -2.36
CA ASP A 24 -11.36 -5.23 -3.75
C ASP A 24 -11.70 -4.10 -4.73
N LYS A 25 -12.85 -3.42 -4.54
CA LYS A 25 -13.27 -2.29 -5.38
C LYS A 25 -12.34 -1.08 -5.28
N ALA A 26 -11.74 -0.85 -4.12
CA ALA A 26 -10.72 0.16 -3.94
C ALA A 26 -9.44 -0.25 -4.70
N ALA A 27 -9.01 -1.51 -4.56
CA ALA A 27 -7.81 -2.02 -5.19
C ALA A 27 -7.87 -2.00 -6.73
N GLU A 28 -8.99 -2.36 -7.35
CA GLU A 28 -9.14 -2.35 -8.82
C GLU A 28 -8.88 -0.97 -9.45
N LYS A 29 -9.08 0.12 -8.71
CA LYS A 29 -8.78 1.48 -9.20
C LYS A 29 -7.30 1.72 -9.46
N ILE A 30 -6.40 0.91 -8.91
CA ILE A 30 -4.96 1.06 -9.17
C ILE A 30 -4.64 0.92 -10.66
N ARG A 31 -5.39 0.10 -11.39
CA ARG A 31 -5.24 -0.09 -12.85
C ARG A 31 -5.68 1.11 -13.69
N LEU A 32 -6.32 2.11 -13.07
CA LEU A 32 -6.68 3.38 -13.72
C LEU A 32 -5.54 4.41 -13.64
N LEU A 33 -4.47 4.12 -12.88
CA LEU A 33 -3.33 5.03 -12.72
C LEU A 33 -2.27 4.73 -13.79
N LYS A 34 -1.86 5.74 -14.56
CA LYS A 34 -0.80 5.59 -15.56
C LYS A 34 0.53 5.18 -14.91
N GLU A 35 0.78 5.71 -13.72
CA GLU A 35 1.94 5.42 -12.88
C GLU A 35 2.00 3.93 -12.53
N TYR A 36 0.86 3.30 -12.25
CA TYR A 36 0.79 1.85 -12.05
C TYR A 36 0.98 1.06 -13.34
N LEU A 37 0.32 1.47 -14.42
CA LEU A 37 0.44 0.77 -15.70
C LEU A 37 1.92 0.69 -16.15
N ASN A 38 2.66 1.78 -15.98
CA ASN A 38 4.08 1.88 -16.36
C ASN A 38 5.06 1.29 -15.33
N SER A 39 4.62 1.01 -14.10
CA SER A 39 5.48 0.42 -13.06
C SER A 39 5.79 -1.06 -13.31
N LYS A 40 6.93 -1.54 -12.82
CA LYS A 40 7.35 -2.95 -12.87
C LYS A 40 7.58 -3.54 -11.48
N VAL A 41 8.19 -2.79 -10.57
CA VAL A 41 8.55 -3.24 -9.21
C VAL A 41 7.76 -2.47 -8.17
N ILE A 42 6.97 -3.19 -7.38
CA ILE A 42 6.04 -2.58 -6.44
C ILE A 42 6.32 -3.09 -5.03
N LEU A 43 6.63 -2.17 -4.14
CA LEU A 43 6.75 -2.42 -2.71
C LEU A 43 5.37 -2.23 -2.06
N CYS A 44 4.74 -3.32 -1.66
CA CYS A 44 3.43 -3.28 -1.01
C CYS A 44 3.47 -3.92 0.37
N ASN A 45 3.01 -3.19 1.37
CA ASN A 45 3.09 -3.63 2.74
C ASN A 45 2.17 -4.85 3.02
N PRO A 46 2.42 -5.62 4.11
CA PRO A 46 1.73 -6.89 4.39
C PRO A 46 0.29 -6.77 4.96
N ASP A 47 -0.24 -5.57 5.19
CA ASP A 47 -1.52 -5.42 5.88
C ASP A 47 -2.69 -6.04 5.09
N SER A 48 -3.67 -6.60 5.81
CA SER A 48 -4.81 -7.33 5.23
C SER A 48 -5.63 -6.53 4.22
N PRO A 49 -5.99 -5.25 4.43
CA PRO A 49 -6.73 -4.48 3.42
C PRO A 49 -5.95 -4.27 2.11
N GLN A 50 -4.62 -4.41 2.12
CA GLN A 50 -3.80 -4.28 0.90
C GLN A 50 -3.64 -5.61 0.15
N ARG A 51 -4.15 -6.74 0.66
CA ARG A 51 -4.09 -8.04 -0.05
C ARG A 51 -4.68 -7.98 -1.46
N PRO A 52 -5.85 -7.35 -1.69
CA PRO A 52 -6.41 -7.27 -3.04
C PRO A 52 -5.51 -6.52 -4.02
N ILE A 53 -4.78 -5.48 -3.57
CA ILE A 53 -3.76 -4.81 -4.40
C ILE A 53 -2.61 -5.76 -4.71
N ARG A 54 -2.06 -6.46 -3.71
CA ARG A 54 -1.01 -7.47 -3.94
C ARG A 54 -1.45 -8.54 -4.93
N GLU A 55 -2.69 -8.99 -4.84
CA GLU A 55 -3.26 -9.95 -5.80
C GLU A 55 -3.33 -9.38 -7.22
N ILE A 56 -3.76 -8.12 -7.39
CA ILE A 56 -3.77 -7.43 -8.70
C ILE A 56 -2.36 -7.30 -9.28
N ILE A 57 -1.38 -6.88 -8.47
CA ILE A 57 0.03 -6.79 -8.86
C ILE A 57 0.53 -8.12 -9.46
N LEU A 58 0.23 -9.22 -8.78
CA LEU A 58 0.62 -10.56 -9.23
C LEU A 58 -0.14 -11.00 -10.48
N LYS A 59 -1.45 -10.69 -10.59
CA LYS A 59 -2.25 -10.96 -11.80
C LYS A 59 -1.72 -10.21 -13.02
N ASP A 60 -1.21 -9.00 -12.81
CA ASP A 60 -0.66 -8.15 -13.87
C ASP A 60 0.81 -8.49 -14.22
N GLY A 61 1.36 -9.56 -13.61
CA GLY A 61 2.71 -10.04 -13.90
C GLY A 61 3.83 -9.08 -13.45
N LYS A 62 3.53 -8.17 -12.51
CA LYS A 62 4.49 -7.21 -11.96
C LYS A 62 5.26 -7.85 -10.79
N LEU A 63 6.45 -7.34 -10.50
CA LEU A 63 7.27 -7.79 -9.39
C LEU A 63 6.72 -7.24 -8.06
N LEU A 64 6.33 -8.14 -7.17
CA LEU A 64 5.80 -7.79 -5.86
C LEU A 64 6.86 -7.98 -4.78
N ILE A 65 7.25 -6.90 -4.11
CA ILE A 65 8.10 -6.93 -2.92
C ILE A 65 7.23 -6.64 -1.70
N VAL A 66 7.36 -7.46 -0.65
CA VAL A 66 6.60 -7.32 0.60
C VAL A 66 7.52 -7.49 1.80
N ALA A 67 7.41 -6.57 2.76
CA ALA A 67 8.04 -6.74 4.05
C ALA A 67 7.43 -7.91 4.81
N THR A 68 8.26 -8.76 5.38
CA THR A 68 7.78 -9.79 6.31
C THR A 68 7.21 -9.14 7.57
N PRO A 69 6.24 -9.77 8.27
CA PRO A 69 5.66 -9.20 9.48
C PRO A 69 6.74 -8.79 10.49
N ARG A 70 6.63 -7.53 10.95
CA ARG A 70 7.59 -6.88 11.87
C ARG A 70 9.04 -6.87 11.35
N LEU A 71 9.24 -6.97 10.03
CA LEU A 71 10.53 -7.07 9.36
C LEU A 71 11.41 -8.23 9.84
N SER A 72 10.83 -9.25 10.46
CA SER A 72 11.55 -10.37 11.09
C SER A 72 12.50 -11.14 10.17
N LYS A 73 12.26 -11.16 8.86
CA LYS A 73 13.15 -11.75 7.85
C LYS A 73 13.50 -10.78 6.72
N GLY A 74 13.25 -9.47 6.89
CA GLY A 74 13.42 -8.48 5.82
C GLY A 74 12.29 -8.54 4.78
N PHE A 75 12.66 -8.53 3.49
CA PHE A 75 11.73 -8.41 2.35
C PHE A 75 11.72 -9.67 1.49
N MET A 76 10.54 -9.99 0.97
CA MET A 76 10.30 -11.12 0.08
C MET A 76 9.81 -10.62 -1.29
N LEU A 77 10.40 -11.16 -2.35
CA LEU A 77 10.00 -10.93 -3.74
C LEU A 77 9.19 -12.12 -4.28
N ILE A 78 8.09 -11.81 -4.97
CA ILE A 78 7.37 -12.73 -5.84
C ILE A 78 7.46 -12.19 -7.27
N GLU A 79 8.14 -12.91 -8.15
CA GLU A 79 8.32 -12.53 -9.56
C GLU A 79 7.21 -13.04 -10.48
N LYS A 80 6.74 -14.27 -10.20
CA LYS A 80 5.71 -14.96 -10.97
C LYS A 80 4.81 -15.69 -10.00
N SER A 81 3.53 -15.64 -10.26
CA SER A 81 2.52 -16.32 -9.45
C SER A 81 1.65 -17.21 -10.33
N SER A 82 1.54 -18.48 -9.96
CA SER A 82 0.56 -19.40 -10.54
C SER A 82 -0.77 -19.36 -9.80
N ASN A 83 -0.79 -18.80 -8.58
CA ASN A 83 -2.00 -18.58 -7.80
C ASN A 83 -1.95 -17.21 -7.08
N PRO A 84 -2.25 -16.11 -7.79
CA PRO A 84 -2.17 -14.74 -7.24
C PRO A 84 -2.98 -14.53 -5.95
N TYR A 85 -4.09 -15.25 -5.81
CA TYR A 85 -4.93 -15.19 -4.62
C TYR A 85 -4.17 -15.71 -3.38
N TYR A 86 -3.52 -16.87 -3.49
CA TYR A 86 -2.73 -17.44 -2.40
C TYR A 86 -1.41 -16.71 -2.18
N ASP A 87 -0.70 -16.40 -3.27
CA ASP A 87 0.64 -15.82 -3.24
C ASP A 87 0.63 -14.36 -2.74
N SER A 88 -0.52 -13.69 -2.72
CA SER A 88 -0.71 -12.36 -2.10
C SER A 88 -0.94 -12.40 -0.58
N THR A 89 -1.14 -13.59 0.00
CA THR A 89 -1.25 -13.78 1.45
C THR A 89 0.11 -13.79 2.11
N ILE A 90 0.19 -13.47 3.41
CA ILE A 90 1.46 -13.55 4.16
C ILE A 90 2.04 -14.95 4.14
N ARG A 91 1.21 -15.97 4.21
CA ARG A 91 1.64 -17.36 4.14
C ARG A 91 2.25 -17.68 2.77
N GLY A 92 1.54 -17.33 1.68
CA GLY A 92 2.04 -17.52 0.32
C GLY A 92 3.35 -16.78 0.07
N ILE A 93 3.44 -15.52 0.51
CA ILE A 93 4.68 -14.72 0.42
C ILE A 93 5.84 -15.39 1.16
N LEU A 94 5.62 -15.92 2.36
CA LEU A 94 6.68 -16.58 3.14
C LEU A 94 7.09 -17.94 2.57
N GLU A 95 6.18 -18.64 1.90
CA GLU A 95 6.43 -19.97 1.31
C GLU A 95 7.05 -19.89 -0.09
N LYS A 96 6.68 -18.88 -0.89
CA LYS A 96 7.06 -18.75 -2.31
C LYS A 96 8.05 -17.62 -2.57
N GLY A 97 8.16 -16.68 -1.64
CA GLY A 97 9.00 -15.51 -1.79
C GLY A 97 10.48 -15.83 -1.75
N LYS A 98 11.26 -15.11 -2.55
CA LYS A 98 12.71 -15.08 -2.45
C LYS A 98 13.13 -13.89 -1.59
N LEU A 99 14.12 -14.07 -0.73
CA LEU A 99 14.70 -12.95 0.02
C LEU A 99 15.32 -11.95 -0.94
N VAL A 100 15.05 -10.66 -0.69
CA VAL A 100 15.66 -9.54 -1.40
C VAL A 100 16.07 -8.45 -0.41
N LYS A 101 17.04 -7.65 -0.82
CA LYS A 101 17.58 -6.54 -0.05
C LYS A 101 17.38 -5.21 -0.80
N PRO A 102 17.33 -4.08 -0.08
CA PRO A 102 17.42 -2.76 -0.69
C PRO A 102 18.63 -2.68 -1.61
N GLY A 103 18.44 -2.19 -2.84
CA GLY A 103 19.45 -2.13 -3.88
C GLY A 103 19.44 -3.29 -4.88
N ASP A 104 18.77 -4.42 -4.59
CA ASP A 104 18.57 -5.48 -5.58
C ASP A 104 17.63 -5.04 -6.72
N TYR A 105 16.73 -4.09 -6.42
CA TYR A 105 15.75 -3.53 -7.35
C TYR A 105 15.55 -2.04 -7.07
N GLU A 106 15.16 -1.30 -8.10
CA GLU A 106 14.61 0.04 -7.98
C GLU A 106 13.08 -0.06 -7.87
N ILE A 107 12.48 0.63 -6.89
CA ILE A 107 11.04 0.58 -6.62
C ILE A 107 10.32 1.67 -7.43
N ASP A 108 9.30 1.28 -8.18
CA ASP A 108 8.48 2.21 -8.98
C ASP A 108 7.27 2.73 -8.22
N LEU A 109 6.71 1.92 -7.30
CA LEU A 109 5.55 2.26 -6.49
C LEU A 109 5.68 1.77 -5.06
N PHE A 110 5.21 2.60 -4.12
CA PHE A 110 5.10 2.25 -2.71
C PHE A 110 3.64 2.22 -2.28
N ILE A 111 3.22 1.16 -1.59
CA ILE A 111 1.83 0.97 -1.15
C ILE A 111 1.79 0.68 0.35
N ALA A 112 1.08 1.52 1.08
CA ALA A 112 0.94 1.43 2.54
C ALA A 112 -0.53 1.48 2.98
N GLY A 113 -0.89 0.64 3.96
CA GLY A 113 -2.18 0.66 4.62
C GLY A 113 -2.30 1.79 5.65
N SER A 114 -3.51 2.32 5.81
CA SER A 114 -3.80 3.43 6.71
C SER A 114 -5.03 3.13 7.59
N VAL A 115 -4.97 3.49 8.86
CA VAL A 115 -6.15 3.51 9.75
C VAL A 115 -7.11 4.60 9.29
N ALA A 116 -6.58 5.78 9.02
CA ALA A 116 -7.28 6.92 8.45
C ALA A 116 -6.32 7.73 7.58
N VAL A 117 -6.86 8.53 6.67
CA VAL A 117 -6.08 9.41 5.78
C VAL A 117 -6.85 10.68 5.51
N THR A 118 -6.16 11.78 5.27
CA THR A 118 -6.76 13.07 4.88
C THR A 118 -6.69 13.25 3.37
N PRO A 119 -7.56 14.07 2.76
CA PRO A 119 -7.42 14.46 1.35
C PRO A 119 -6.04 15.03 1.02
N LYS A 120 -5.37 15.68 1.98
CA LYS A 120 -4.00 16.21 1.85
C LYS A 120 -2.89 15.14 1.83
N GLY A 121 -3.24 13.86 1.97
CA GLY A 121 -2.31 12.74 1.94
C GLY A 121 -1.70 12.37 3.30
N TYR A 122 -1.96 13.12 4.37
CA TYR A 122 -1.53 12.74 5.72
C TYR A 122 -2.27 11.49 6.17
N ARG A 123 -1.54 10.51 6.72
CA ARG A 123 -2.10 9.22 7.12
C ARG A 123 -1.83 8.91 8.58
N LEU A 124 -2.75 8.17 9.19
CA LEU A 124 -2.56 7.53 10.48
C LEU A 124 -2.24 6.06 10.28
N GLY A 125 -1.06 5.62 10.70
CA GLY A 125 -0.69 4.20 10.75
C GLY A 125 -1.29 3.46 11.95
N LYS A 126 -0.93 2.18 12.11
CA LYS A 126 -1.30 1.36 13.28
C LYS A 126 -0.46 1.63 14.55
N GLY A 127 0.30 2.72 14.58
CA GLY A 127 1.10 3.17 15.73
C GLY A 127 2.46 2.48 15.95
N LYS A 128 2.94 1.68 14.99
CA LYS A 128 4.25 0.99 15.11
C LYS A 128 5.33 1.49 14.15
N GLY A 129 5.03 2.45 13.29
CA GLY A 129 5.98 3.02 12.32
C GLY A 129 6.54 2.05 11.26
N PHE A 130 6.08 0.79 11.18
CA PHE A 130 6.67 -0.20 10.27
C PHE A 130 6.65 0.23 8.80
N SER A 131 5.55 0.82 8.31
CA SER A 131 5.49 1.29 6.92
C SER A 131 6.44 2.47 6.66
N ASP A 132 6.64 3.35 7.64
CA ASP A 132 7.62 4.45 7.53
C ASP A 132 9.05 3.91 7.56
N ILE A 133 9.32 2.86 8.35
CA ILE A 133 10.58 2.13 8.35
C ILE A 133 10.82 1.44 7.00
N GLU A 134 9.81 0.73 6.47
CA GLU A 134 9.87 0.11 5.14
C GLU A 134 10.21 1.14 4.06
N TYR A 135 9.52 2.29 4.07
CA TYR A 135 9.81 3.38 3.14
C TYR A 135 11.24 3.91 3.30
N LYS A 136 11.67 4.19 4.53
CA LYS A 136 13.01 4.72 4.82
C LYS A 136 14.11 3.76 4.39
N ILE A 137 13.93 2.45 4.57
CA ILE A 137 14.89 1.42 4.17
C ILE A 137 15.10 1.40 2.65
N TRP A 138 14.04 1.62 1.87
CA TRP A 138 14.09 1.59 0.41
C TRP A 138 14.31 2.95 -0.23
N LYS A 139 14.36 4.03 0.56
CA LYS A 139 14.33 5.42 0.08
C LYS A 139 15.35 5.72 -1.02
N ASP A 140 16.58 5.24 -0.86
CA ASP A 140 17.68 5.49 -1.81
C ASP A 140 17.62 4.59 -3.06
N TYR A 141 16.62 3.70 -3.13
CA TYR A 141 16.37 2.75 -4.20
C TYR A 141 14.94 2.89 -4.75
N MET A 142 14.37 4.09 -4.62
CA MET A 142 13.07 4.45 -5.19
C MET A 142 13.29 5.33 -6.43
N ASN A 143 12.51 5.07 -7.47
CA ASN A 143 12.49 5.91 -8.66
C ASN A 143 12.12 7.37 -8.28
N GLU A 144 12.75 8.36 -8.92
CA GLU A 144 12.51 9.80 -8.67
C GLU A 144 11.02 10.21 -8.80
N ASN A 145 10.30 9.51 -9.67
CA ASN A 145 8.88 9.75 -9.95
C ASN A 145 7.94 8.78 -9.22
N LEU A 146 8.43 8.03 -8.25
CA LEU A 146 7.63 7.11 -7.45
C LEU A 146 6.42 7.83 -6.83
N ILE A 147 5.26 7.20 -6.96
CA ILE A 147 4.05 7.60 -6.22
C ILE A 147 3.77 6.62 -5.08
N LYS A 148 3.18 7.17 -4.01
CA LYS A 148 2.83 6.50 -2.77
C LYS A 148 1.32 6.35 -2.70
N ILE A 149 0.84 5.11 -2.60
CA ILE A 149 -0.58 4.80 -2.70
C ILE A 149 -1.06 4.20 -1.39
N THR A 150 -2.26 4.60 -0.96
CA THR A 150 -3.00 3.89 0.09
C THR A 150 -4.38 3.49 -0.40
N SER A 151 -4.91 2.37 0.11
CA SER A 151 -6.31 2.00 -0.09
C SER A 151 -7.04 1.89 1.25
N VAL A 152 -8.19 2.56 1.31
CA VAL A 152 -9.01 2.71 2.51
C VAL A 152 -10.50 2.73 2.14
N HIS A 153 -11.39 2.51 3.10
CA HIS A 153 -12.81 2.78 2.91
C HIS A 153 -13.09 4.30 2.90
N ASP A 154 -14.16 4.76 2.26
CA ASP A 154 -14.53 6.18 2.18
C ASP A 154 -14.62 6.87 3.56
N ILE A 155 -15.15 6.18 4.58
CA ILE A 155 -15.25 6.68 5.97
C ILE A 155 -13.91 6.82 6.70
N GLN A 156 -12.84 6.23 6.16
CA GLN A 156 -11.49 6.37 6.69
C GLN A 156 -10.78 7.58 6.07
N VAL A 157 -11.40 8.24 5.09
CA VAL A 157 -11.00 9.56 4.64
C VAL A 157 -11.62 10.58 5.60
N VAL A 158 -10.77 11.29 6.35
CA VAL A 158 -11.16 12.19 7.43
C VAL A 158 -10.48 13.55 7.26
N ASP A 159 -10.99 14.59 7.92
CA ASP A 159 -10.44 15.94 7.78
C ASP A 159 -9.08 16.11 8.50
N TYR A 160 -8.84 15.30 9.54
CA TYR A 160 -7.64 15.39 10.37
C TYR A 160 -7.14 14.02 10.82
N VAL A 161 -5.83 13.87 10.82
CA VAL A 161 -5.09 12.83 11.55
C VAL A 161 -3.93 13.49 12.29
N PRO A 162 -3.50 12.98 13.45
CA PRO A 162 -2.22 13.40 14.02
C PRO A 162 -1.10 13.00 13.06
N VAL A 163 -0.11 13.88 12.91
CA VAL A 163 1.01 13.72 11.99
C VAL A 163 2.30 13.93 12.76
N ASP A 164 3.21 12.98 12.63
CA ASP A 164 4.59 13.13 13.10
C ASP A 164 5.52 13.53 11.94
N GLU A 165 6.67 14.14 12.25
CA GLU A 165 7.64 14.62 11.24
C GLU A 165 8.20 13.50 10.34
N TRP A 166 8.20 12.26 10.84
CA TRP A 166 8.69 11.08 10.13
C TRP A 166 7.59 10.36 9.34
N ASP A 167 6.33 10.81 9.41
CA ASP A 167 5.24 10.19 8.67
C ASP A 167 5.37 10.43 7.17
N VAL A 168 5.31 9.34 6.41
CA VAL A 168 5.35 9.40 4.95
C VAL A 168 3.95 9.72 4.41
N PRO A 169 3.75 10.89 3.76
CA PRO A 169 2.44 11.25 3.19
C PRO A 169 2.15 10.43 1.94
N MET A 170 0.87 10.21 1.63
CA MET A 170 0.42 9.48 0.45
C MET A 170 0.08 10.44 -0.69
N ASP A 171 0.40 10.03 -1.91
CA ASP A 171 0.12 10.80 -3.12
C ASP A 171 -1.28 10.48 -3.67
N VAL A 172 -1.71 9.22 -3.52
CA VAL A 172 -3.00 8.71 -4.03
C VAL A 172 -3.74 7.91 -2.96
N ILE A 173 -5.03 8.18 -2.83
CA ILE A 173 -5.95 7.47 -1.94
C ILE A 173 -7.01 6.78 -2.82
N LEU A 174 -7.02 5.45 -2.76
CA LEU A 174 -8.00 4.62 -3.45
C LEU A 174 -9.13 4.26 -2.48
N THR A 175 -10.36 4.66 -2.81
CA THR A 175 -11.55 4.23 -2.06
C THR A 175 -12.47 3.37 -2.94
N PRO A 176 -13.45 2.66 -2.36
CA PRO A 176 -14.46 1.95 -3.13
C PRO A 176 -15.23 2.84 -4.12
N THR A 177 -15.37 4.14 -3.87
CA THR A 177 -16.16 5.05 -4.72
C THR A 177 -15.34 5.95 -5.63
N ARG A 178 -14.09 6.29 -5.27
CA ARG A 178 -13.31 7.30 -6.00
C ARG A 178 -11.79 7.11 -5.87
N ILE A 179 -11.05 7.84 -6.71
CA ILE A 179 -9.61 8.07 -6.60
C ILE A 179 -9.44 9.51 -6.13
N ILE A 180 -8.60 9.72 -5.11
CA ILE A 180 -8.27 11.06 -4.61
C ILE A 180 -6.76 11.24 -4.77
N TRP A 181 -6.36 12.24 -5.55
CA TRP A 181 -4.99 12.74 -5.56
C TRP A 181 -4.84 13.73 -4.41
N SER A 182 -3.75 13.64 -3.66
CA SER A 182 -3.53 14.58 -2.57
C SER A 182 -3.08 15.95 -3.08
N ASP A 183 -3.42 17.02 -2.36
CA ASP A 183 -3.03 18.39 -2.72
C ASP A 183 -1.52 18.51 -3.01
N LYS A 184 -0.68 17.77 -2.25
CA LYS A 184 0.77 17.72 -2.44
C LYS A 184 1.18 17.07 -3.76
N SER A 185 0.45 16.04 -4.21
CA SER A 185 0.74 15.35 -5.46
C SER A 185 0.15 16.07 -6.67
N GLU A 186 -0.98 16.76 -6.53
CA GLU A 186 -1.53 17.64 -7.56
C GLU A 186 -0.57 18.80 -7.90
N ALA A 187 0.08 19.38 -6.88
CA ALA A 187 1.15 20.36 -7.09
C ALA A 187 2.34 19.77 -7.86
N LYS A 188 2.74 18.52 -7.60
CA LYS A 188 3.81 17.85 -8.35
C LYS A 188 3.40 17.53 -9.80
N ARG A 189 2.13 17.14 -10.01
CA ARG A 189 1.60 16.80 -11.36
C ARG A 189 1.41 18.03 -12.23
N SER A 190 0.96 19.16 -11.68
CA SER A 190 0.76 20.40 -12.43
C SER A 190 2.05 21.07 -12.91
N ILE A 191 3.22 20.65 -12.40
CA ILE A 191 4.54 21.11 -12.85
C ILE A 191 5.09 20.23 -13.99
N LEU A 192 4.56 19.01 -14.15
CA LEU A 192 5.04 18.00 -15.12
C LEU A 192 4.19 17.93 -16.41
N TYR A 193 3.15 18.76 -16.51
CA TYR A 193 2.26 18.92 -17.68
C TYR A 193 2.06 20.40 -17.98
#